data_AF-A0A8T6UR75-F1
#
_entry.id   AF-A0A8T6UR75-F1
#
_cell.length_a   1.000
_cell.length_b   1.000
_cell.length_c   1.000
_cell.angle_alpha   90.00
_cell.angle_beta   90.00
_cell.angle_gamma   90.00
#
_symmetry.space_group_name_H-M   'P 1'
#
loop_
_entity.id
_entity.type
_entity.pdbx_description
1 polymer ?
#
loop_
_entity_poly.entity_id
_entity_poly.type
_entity_poly.pdbx_seq_one_letter_code
_entity_poly.pdbx_strand_id
1 'polypeptide(L)'
;MIAPLEAGELGARSYTVHSFVIASHLVDPYYISHWSALNYHGLTEQTPPAVYITTTKPRNRKNILDIEFVFVTVHERKMFGTTEVKVENSPVKISTPEKTIVDCLDHPEHSGGIEEVAKAIYFEHKNLDFKKIVDMMRKMGNRTIIKRLGYLLERLGLHEHDNLLTGLKISKGYSCLDPKLPKKGKINERWKLRVNIKIDPEQWAR
;
A
#
# COMPACT_ATOMS: atom_id res chain seq x y z
N MET A 1 26.58 -56.31 3.32
CA MET A 1 25.46 -56.12 2.36
C MET A 1 25.15 -54.63 2.36
N ILE A 2 25.58 -53.92 1.32
CA ILE A 2 25.28 -52.50 1.13
C ILE A 2 24.04 -52.41 0.24
N ALA A 3 23.13 -51.52 0.65
CA ALA A 3 22.19 -50.70 -0.13
C ALA A 3 20.72 -50.81 0.36
N PRO A 4 19.89 -49.74 0.24
CA PRO A 4 20.23 -48.35 -0.07
C PRO A 4 19.56 -47.27 0.80
N LEU A 5 20.24 -46.13 0.75
CA LEU A 5 19.81 -44.75 0.99
C LEU A 5 18.62 -44.38 0.09
N GLU A 6 17.40 -44.80 0.47
CA GLU A 6 16.14 -44.35 -0.15
C GLU A 6 15.11 -43.93 0.93
N ALA A 7 15.55 -43.14 1.91
CA ALA A 7 14.63 -42.23 2.59
C ALA A 7 14.48 -40.97 1.72
N GLY A 8 13.97 -41.18 0.51
CA GLY A 8 13.75 -40.13 -0.48
C GLY A 8 12.69 -39.15 -0.02
N GLU A 9 12.94 -37.86 -0.25
CA GLU A 9 12.10 -36.82 -0.88
C GLU A 9 10.60 -36.67 -0.52
N LEU A 10 10.01 -37.53 0.30
CA LEU A 10 8.58 -37.58 0.64
C LEU A 10 8.28 -37.09 2.07
N GLY A 11 9.31 -36.89 2.90
CA GLY A 11 9.17 -36.32 4.25
C GLY A 11 9.32 -34.80 4.32
N ALA A 12 9.79 -34.16 3.25
CA ALA A 12 10.05 -32.72 3.18
C ALA A 12 9.23 -32.03 2.08
N ARG A 13 7.95 -32.41 1.93
CA ARG A 13 6.97 -31.43 1.45
C ARG A 13 6.91 -30.35 2.52
N SER A 14 7.79 -29.36 2.41
CA SER A 14 7.68 -28.10 3.14
C SER A 14 6.31 -27.54 2.81
N TYR A 15 5.33 -27.77 3.67
CA TYR A 15 4.10 -27.01 3.69
C TYR A 15 4.48 -25.59 4.14
N THR A 16 5.11 -24.84 3.24
CA THR A 16 5.38 -23.43 3.44
C THR A 16 4.04 -22.74 3.27
N VAL A 17 3.30 -22.63 4.36
CA VAL A 17 2.01 -21.94 4.39
C VAL A 17 2.19 -20.53 3.83
N HIS A 18 1.37 -20.15 2.86
CA HIS A 18 1.48 -18.83 2.24
C HIS A 18 1.39 -17.72 3.30
N SER A 19 2.26 -16.72 3.19
CA SER A 19 2.45 -15.68 4.21
C SER A 19 1.16 -14.91 4.54
N PHE A 20 0.28 -14.71 3.56
CA PHE A 20 -1.04 -14.09 3.77
C PHE A 20 -1.98 -14.95 4.61
N VAL A 21 -1.89 -16.28 4.51
CA VAL A 21 -2.66 -17.19 5.37
C VAL A 21 -2.14 -17.08 6.80
N ILE A 22 -0.82 -17.06 7.00
CA ILE A 22 -0.22 -16.80 8.32
C ILE A 22 -0.74 -15.47 8.88
N ALA A 23 -0.63 -14.38 8.10
CA ALA A 23 -1.08 -13.04 8.48
C ALA A 23 -2.54 -13.01 8.96
N SER A 24 -3.42 -13.77 8.32
CA SER A 24 -4.84 -13.86 8.66
C SER A 24 -5.13 -14.36 10.07
N HIS A 25 -4.20 -15.12 10.65
CA HIS A 25 -4.31 -15.68 11.99
C HIS A 25 -3.55 -14.87 13.05
N LEU A 26 -2.84 -13.80 12.67
CA LEU A 26 -2.04 -13.01 13.61
C LEU A 26 -2.86 -11.95 14.38
N VAL A 27 -3.90 -11.39 13.77
CA VAL A 27 -4.73 -10.34 14.37
C VAL A 27 -6.11 -10.26 13.70
N ASP A 28 -7.13 -9.86 14.46
CA ASP A 28 -8.47 -9.53 13.95
C ASP A 28 -9.01 -8.29 14.68
N PRO A 29 -9.65 -7.30 14.02
CA PRO A 29 -9.89 -7.25 12.57
C PRO A 29 -8.61 -6.96 11.78
N TYR A 30 -8.51 -7.49 10.56
CA TYR A 30 -7.36 -7.29 9.68
C TYR A 30 -7.74 -7.22 8.20
N TYR A 31 -6.80 -6.71 7.38
CA TYR A 31 -6.68 -7.04 5.97
C TYR A 31 -5.23 -6.84 5.51
N ILE A 32 -4.82 -7.56 4.46
CA ILE A 32 -3.55 -7.34 3.76
C ILE A 32 -3.64 -6.02 2.99
N SER A 33 -2.60 -5.19 3.08
CA SER A 33 -2.66 -3.79 2.64
C SER A 33 -1.29 -3.26 2.20
N HIS A 34 -1.23 -1.97 1.84
CA HIS A 34 -0.01 -1.25 1.51
C HIS A 34 0.85 -1.99 0.47
N TRP A 35 2.16 -2.14 0.69
CA TRP A 35 3.05 -2.74 -0.30
C TRP A 35 2.66 -4.18 -0.67
N SER A 36 2.20 -4.98 0.29
CA SER A 36 1.74 -6.35 0.00
C SER A 36 0.54 -6.37 -0.92
N ALA A 37 -0.40 -5.44 -0.73
CA ALA A 37 -1.56 -5.33 -1.62
C ALA A 37 -1.20 -4.66 -2.96
N LEU A 38 -0.27 -3.70 -2.99
CA LEU A 38 0.24 -3.14 -4.24
C LEU A 38 0.79 -4.27 -5.12
N ASN A 39 1.66 -5.11 -4.55
CA ASN A 39 2.28 -6.19 -5.29
C ASN A 39 1.27 -7.26 -5.71
N TYR A 40 0.35 -7.65 -4.82
CA TYR A 40 -0.70 -8.62 -5.14
C TYR A 40 -1.59 -8.17 -6.31
N HIS A 41 -1.93 -6.88 -6.39
CA HIS A 41 -2.76 -6.32 -7.46
C HIS A 41 -1.99 -5.98 -8.74
N GLY A 42 -0.68 -6.27 -8.80
CA GLY A 42 0.16 -5.91 -9.94
C GLY A 42 0.42 -4.40 -10.08
N LEU A 43 0.17 -3.61 -9.04
CA LEU A 43 0.40 -2.16 -9.02
C LEU A 43 1.88 -1.79 -8.80
N THR A 44 2.71 -2.78 -8.47
CA THR A 44 4.17 -2.66 -8.35
C THR A 44 4.84 -3.98 -8.72
N GLU A 45 5.96 -3.90 -9.41
CA GLU A 45 6.85 -5.04 -9.67
C GLU A 45 7.79 -5.32 -8.49
N GLN A 46 7.91 -4.40 -7.53
CA GLN A 46 8.80 -4.58 -6.38
C GLN A 46 8.24 -5.63 -5.43
N THR A 47 9.09 -6.60 -5.06
CA THR A 47 8.78 -7.56 -4.01
C THR A 47 8.82 -6.87 -2.64
N PRO A 48 7.71 -6.87 -1.88
CA PRO A 48 7.70 -6.29 -0.54
C PRO A 48 8.68 -7.03 0.39
N PRO A 49 9.44 -6.32 1.24
CA PRO A 49 10.36 -6.95 2.19
C PRO A 49 9.65 -7.59 3.39
N ALA A 50 8.34 -7.37 3.52
CA ALA A 50 7.51 -7.81 4.63
C ALA A 50 6.05 -7.96 4.18
N VAL A 51 5.24 -8.65 4.99
CA VAL A 51 3.78 -8.66 4.86
C VAL A 51 3.18 -7.52 5.67
N TYR A 52 2.48 -6.61 5.00
CA TYR A 52 1.86 -5.44 5.62
C TYR A 52 0.37 -5.68 5.90
N ILE A 53 0.00 -5.57 7.17
CA ILE A 53 -1.34 -5.89 7.67
C ILE A 53 -1.92 -4.62 8.30
N THR A 54 -3.07 -4.17 7.82
CA THR A 54 -3.80 -3.09 8.49
C THR A 54 -4.74 -3.68 9.54
N THR A 55 -4.76 -3.10 10.74
CA THR A 55 -5.61 -3.53 11.86
C THR A 55 -5.99 -2.35 12.76
N THR A 56 -7.00 -2.51 13.60
CA THR A 56 -7.33 -1.54 14.67
C THR A 56 -6.59 -1.81 15.98
N LYS A 57 -5.92 -2.97 16.10
CA LYS A 57 -5.27 -3.40 17.33
C LYS A 57 -3.75 -3.21 17.21
N PRO A 58 -3.13 -2.33 18.02
CA PRO A 58 -1.68 -2.17 18.03
C PRO A 58 -0.95 -3.50 18.22
N ARG A 59 0.03 -3.76 17.37
CA ARG A 59 0.90 -4.95 17.42
C ARG A 59 2.33 -4.57 17.08
N ASN A 60 3.28 -5.19 17.77
CA ASN A 60 4.68 -5.12 17.38
C ASN A 60 4.91 -5.95 16.11
N ARG A 61 5.94 -5.60 15.35
CA ARG A 61 6.43 -6.42 14.24
C ARG A 61 6.71 -7.84 14.71
N LYS A 62 6.48 -8.82 13.86
CA LYS A 62 6.75 -10.24 14.12
C LYS A 62 7.57 -10.82 13.00
N ASN A 63 8.50 -11.72 13.33
CA ASN A 63 9.19 -12.57 12.35
C ASN A 63 8.73 -14.01 12.56
N ILE A 64 8.20 -14.63 11.52
CA ILE A 64 7.71 -16.02 11.53
C ILE A 64 8.17 -16.65 10.22
N LEU A 65 8.88 -17.79 10.30
CA LEU A 65 9.43 -18.49 9.12
C LEU A 65 10.26 -17.54 8.22
N ASP A 66 11.12 -16.73 8.83
CA ASP A 66 11.95 -15.71 8.16
C ASP A 66 11.17 -14.65 7.35
N ILE A 67 9.86 -14.53 7.59
CA ILE A 67 9.00 -13.49 7.01
C ILE A 67 8.70 -12.44 8.09
N GLU A 68 8.98 -11.18 7.76
CA GLU A 68 8.59 -10.04 8.60
C GLU A 68 7.11 -9.69 8.38
N PHE A 69 6.37 -9.49 9.47
CA PHE A 69 4.98 -9.02 9.49
C PHE A 69 4.92 -7.65 10.15
N VAL A 70 4.46 -6.66 9.40
CA VAL A 70 4.35 -5.26 9.83
C VAL A 70 2.87 -4.91 9.99
N PHE A 71 2.50 -4.45 11.20
CA PHE A 71 1.14 -4.08 11.52
C PHE A 71 0.95 -2.56 11.44
N VAL A 72 0.12 -2.11 10.51
CA VAL A 72 -0.29 -0.71 10.36
C VAL A 72 -1.57 -0.50 11.17
N THR A 73 -1.45 0.23 12.28
CA THR A 73 -2.59 0.45 13.18
C THR A 73 -3.39 1.66 12.74
N VAL A 74 -4.69 1.47 12.51
CA VAL A 74 -5.59 2.54 12.05
C VAL A 74 -6.85 2.64 12.91
N HIS A 75 -7.51 3.79 12.85
CA HIS A 75 -8.83 3.96 13.45
C HIS A 75 -9.88 3.11 12.71
N GLU A 76 -10.87 2.57 13.42
CA GLU A 76 -11.91 1.68 12.88
C GLU A 76 -12.59 2.21 11.61
N ARG A 77 -12.90 3.51 11.58
CA ARG A 77 -13.41 4.21 10.37
C ARG A 77 -12.62 3.99 9.07
N LYS A 78 -11.35 3.56 9.13
CA LYS A 78 -10.47 3.26 7.99
C LYS A 78 -10.50 1.77 7.57
N MET A 79 -11.21 0.91 8.31
CA MET A 79 -11.37 -0.52 8.05
C MET A 79 -12.51 -0.81 7.06
N PHE A 80 -12.34 -0.40 5.81
CA PHE A 80 -13.30 -0.63 4.72
C PHE A 80 -12.57 -0.88 3.40
N GLY A 81 -13.30 -1.12 2.31
CA GLY A 81 -12.70 -1.21 0.97
C GLY A 81 -11.85 -2.46 0.82
N THR A 82 -12.31 -3.56 1.39
CA THR A 82 -11.64 -4.86 1.33
C THR A 82 -12.45 -5.83 0.50
N THR A 83 -11.77 -6.82 -0.04
CA THR A 83 -12.34 -7.99 -0.70
C THR A 83 -11.74 -9.25 -0.08
N GLU A 84 -12.42 -10.38 -0.26
CA GLU A 84 -11.92 -11.68 0.15
C GLU A 84 -11.36 -12.43 -1.07
N VAL A 85 -10.15 -12.98 -0.91
CA VAL A 85 -9.48 -13.77 -1.93
C VAL A 85 -9.13 -15.15 -1.35
N LYS A 86 -9.12 -16.18 -2.20
CA LYS A 86 -8.67 -17.51 -1.79
C LYS A 86 -7.17 -17.64 -2.03
N VAL A 87 -6.42 -17.88 -0.98
CA VAL A 87 -4.98 -18.16 -1.00
C VAL A 87 -4.78 -19.56 -0.41
N GLU A 88 -4.27 -20.50 -1.19
CA GLU A 88 -4.08 -21.91 -0.76
C GLU A 88 -5.35 -22.53 -0.14
N ASN A 89 -6.52 -22.22 -0.70
CA ASN A 89 -7.86 -22.58 -0.20
C ASN A 89 -8.32 -21.92 1.10
N SER A 90 -7.52 -21.02 1.69
CA SER A 90 -7.91 -20.20 2.83
C SER A 90 -8.44 -18.83 2.39
N PRO A 91 -9.57 -18.36 2.93
CA PRO A 91 -10.06 -17.00 2.68
C PRO A 91 -9.17 -15.98 3.39
N VAL A 92 -8.72 -14.97 2.65
CA VAL A 92 -7.89 -13.87 3.15
C VAL A 92 -8.51 -12.54 2.75
N LYS A 93 -8.62 -11.60 3.70
CA LYS A 93 -9.06 -10.23 3.43
C LYS A 93 -7.90 -9.38 2.92
N ILE A 94 -8.10 -8.66 1.82
CA ILE A 94 -7.13 -7.74 1.20
C ILE A 94 -7.83 -6.45 0.79
N SER A 95 -7.14 -5.30 0.81
CA SER A 95 -7.69 -4.05 0.28
C SER A 95 -7.97 -4.17 -1.23
N THR A 96 -9.02 -3.52 -1.75
CA THR A 96 -9.20 -3.39 -3.22
C THR A 96 -8.07 -2.55 -3.83
N PRO A 97 -7.86 -2.55 -5.16
CA PRO A 97 -6.85 -1.70 -5.80
C PRO A 97 -6.97 -0.21 -5.39
N GLU A 98 -8.17 0.36 -5.43
CA GLU A 98 -8.40 1.76 -5.07
C GLU A 98 -8.15 2.02 -3.58
N LYS A 99 -8.58 1.11 -2.71
CA LYS A 99 -8.32 1.23 -1.28
C LYS A 99 -6.82 1.11 -0.98
N THR A 100 -6.12 0.25 -1.71
CA THR A 100 -4.67 0.09 -1.61
C THR A 100 -3.96 1.40 -1.92
N ILE A 101 -4.31 2.08 -3.02
CA ILE A 101 -3.76 3.41 -3.34
C ILE A 101 -4.04 4.39 -2.20
N VAL A 102 -5.26 4.42 -1.66
CA VAL A 102 -5.64 5.32 -0.57
C VAL A 102 -4.85 5.03 0.72
N ASP A 103 -4.63 3.77 1.07
CA ASP A 103 -3.79 3.37 2.20
C ASP A 103 -2.34 3.78 2.01
N CYS A 104 -1.81 3.54 0.81
CA CYS A 104 -0.45 3.92 0.47
C CYS A 104 -0.25 5.44 0.47
N LEU A 105 -1.27 6.22 0.09
CA LEU A 105 -1.22 7.68 0.19
C LEU A 105 -1.32 8.17 1.63
N ASP A 106 -1.97 7.43 2.53
CA ASP A 106 -2.06 7.74 3.96
C ASP A 106 -0.72 7.46 4.66
N HIS A 107 -0.16 6.27 4.41
CA HIS A 107 1.08 5.73 4.98
C HIS A 107 2.06 5.21 3.91
N PRO A 108 2.65 6.10 3.08
CA PRO A 108 3.58 5.71 2.01
C PRO A 108 4.86 5.04 2.54
N GLU A 109 5.24 5.28 3.80
CA GLU A 109 6.34 4.61 4.48
C GLU A 109 6.18 3.08 4.56
N HIS A 110 4.96 2.56 4.38
CA HIS A 110 4.63 1.14 4.34
C HIS A 110 4.43 0.60 2.92
N SER A 111 4.76 1.39 1.90
CA SER A 111 4.41 1.14 0.49
C SER A 111 5.60 1.28 -0.46
N GLY A 112 6.83 1.23 0.07
CA GLY A 112 8.05 1.53 -0.71
C GLY A 112 8.42 3.02 -0.74
N GLY A 113 7.56 3.91 -0.24
CA GLY A 113 7.68 5.36 -0.33
C GLY A 113 6.63 5.94 -1.27
N ILE A 114 6.53 7.27 -1.32
CA ILE A 114 5.51 7.95 -2.15
C ILE A 114 5.78 7.79 -3.64
N GLU A 115 7.03 7.56 -4.04
CA GLU A 115 7.40 7.32 -5.43
C GLU A 115 6.77 6.05 -5.98
N GLU A 116 6.72 4.98 -5.19
CA GLU A 116 6.12 3.72 -5.63
C GLU A 116 4.61 3.86 -5.80
N VAL A 117 3.96 4.62 -4.92
CA VAL A 117 2.53 4.97 -5.08
C VAL A 117 2.32 5.81 -6.34
N ALA A 118 3.24 6.72 -6.66
CA ALA A 118 3.18 7.54 -7.86
C ALA A 118 3.35 6.70 -9.13
N LYS A 119 4.24 5.69 -9.14
CA LYS A 119 4.38 4.72 -10.23
C LYS A 119 3.11 3.90 -10.41
N ALA A 120 2.57 3.35 -9.33
CA ALA A 120 1.30 2.63 -9.35
C ALA A 120 0.18 3.46 -10.00
N ILE A 121 0.02 4.72 -9.57
CA ILE A 121 -0.94 5.65 -10.16
C ILE A 121 -0.62 5.90 -11.65
N TYR A 122 0.64 6.17 -11.99
CA TYR A 122 1.05 6.53 -13.35
C TYR A 122 0.78 5.40 -14.36
N PHE A 123 1.23 4.18 -14.06
CA PHE A 123 1.10 3.04 -14.98
C PHE A 123 -0.33 2.50 -15.01
N GLU A 124 -1.04 2.51 -13.89
CA GLU A 124 -2.35 1.85 -13.76
C GLU A 124 -3.54 2.81 -13.73
N HIS A 125 -3.35 4.12 -13.98
CA HIS A 125 -4.45 5.10 -13.92
C HIS A 125 -5.70 4.71 -14.73
N LYS A 126 -5.52 4.04 -15.88
CA LYS A 126 -6.64 3.60 -16.74
C LYS A 126 -7.45 2.44 -16.12
N ASN A 127 -6.84 1.67 -15.23
CA ASN A 127 -7.45 0.53 -14.55
C ASN A 127 -7.99 0.93 -13.16
N LEU A 128 -7.68 2.12 -12.68
CA LEU A 128 -8.11 2.64 -11.38
C LEU A 128 -9.36 3.52 -11.50
N ASP A 129 -10.35 3.26 -10.65
CA ASP A 129 -11.52 4.13 -10.52
C ASP A 129 -11.19 5.31 -9.57
N PHE A 130 -10.78 6.44 -10.14
CA PHE A 130 -10.45 7.64 -9.36
C PHE A 130 -11.63 8.22 -8.59
N LYS A 131 -12.86 8.01 -9.04
CA LYS A 131 -14.04 8.43 -8.29
C LYS A 131 -14.14 7.64 -6.99
N LYS A 132 -13.96 6.31 -7.06
CA LYS A 132 -13.86 5.46 -5.85
C LYS A 132 -12.69 5.86 -4.96
N ILE A 133 -11.50 6.13 -5.52
CA ILE A 133 -10.34 6.60 -4.74
C ILE A 133 -10.71 7.87 -3.95
N VAL A 134 -11.35 8.85 -4.59
CA VAL A 134 -11.75 10.10 -3.94
C VAL A 134 -12.83 9.88 -2.87
N ASP A 135 -13.82 9.02 -3.14
CA ASP A 135 -14.86 8.69 -2.16
C ASP A 135 -14.29 7.97 -0.93
N MET A 136 -13.36 7.04 -1.14
CA MET A 136 -12.65 6.36 -0.06
C MET A 136 -11.76 7.32 0.74
N MET A 137 -11.02 8.20 0.06
CA MET A 137 -10.20 9.22 0.69
C MET A 137 -11.01 10.13 1.62
N ARG A 138 -12.24 10.51 1.24
CA ARG A 138 -13.15 11.29 2.11
C ARG A 138 -13.46 10.55 3.41
N LYS A 139 -13.67 9.23 3.35
CA LYS A 139 -13.95 8.36 4.51
C LYS A 139 -12.73 8.19 5.42
N MET A 140 -11.50 8.21 4.88
CA MET A 140 -10.27 8.09 5.68
C MET A 140 -10.10 9.18 6.73
N GLY A 141 -10.63 10.39 6.45
CA GLY A 141 -10.56 11.54 7.33
C GLY A 141 -9.14 12.03 7.60
N ASN A 142 -8.19 11.78 6.69
CA ASN A 142 -6.85 12.38 6.68
C ASN A 142 -6.69 13.28 5.44
N ARG A 143 -6.64 14.59 5.64
CA ARG A 143 -6.51 15.57 4.56
C ARG A 143 -5.15 15.52 3.86
N THR A 144 -4.14 14.85 4.43
CA THR A 144 -2.83 14.67 3.78
C THR A 144 -2.93 13.79 2.54
N ILE A 145 -3.88 12.83 2.52
CA ILE A 145 -4.15 12.00 1.34
C ILE A 145 -4.55 12.89 0.15
N ILE A 146 -5.43 13.86 0.38
CA ILE A 146 -5.87 14.84 -0.64
C ILE A 146 -4.68 15.61 -1.20
N LYS A 147 -3.78 16.05 -0.32
CA LYS A 147 -2.58 16.80 -0.72
C LYS A 147 -1.66 15.97 -1.60
N ARG A 148 -1.37 14.73 -1.18
CA ARG A 148 -0.50 13.82 -1.91
C ARG A 148 -1.10 13.43 -3.25
N LEU A 149 -2.38 13.03 -3.29
CA LEU A 149 -3.07 12.67 -4.53
C LEU A 149 -3.08 13.82 -5.52
N GLY A 150 -3.49 15.02 -5.08
CA GLY A 150 -3.55 16.19 -5.96
C GLY A 150 -2.19 16.61 -6.51
N TYR A 151 -1.15 16.59 -5.66
CA TYR A 151 0.21 16.82 -6.12
C TYR A 151 0.66 15.76 -7.14
N LEU A 152 0.38 14.49 -6.88
CA LEU A 152 0.75 13.42 -7.81
C LEU A 152 0.02 13.56 -9.16
N LEU A 153 -1.29 13.76 -9.19
CA LEU A 153 -2.03 13.95 -10.44
C LEU A 153 -1.43 15.07 -11.31
N GLU A 154 -1.11 16.22 -10.72
CA GLU A 154 -0.43 17.31 -11.43
C GLU A 154 0.96 16.93 -11.94
N ARG A 155 1.75 16.24 -11.12
CA ARG A 155 3.12 15.86 -11.49
C ARG A 155 3.15 14.75 -12.54
N LEU A 156 2.12 13.93 -12.59
CA LEU A 156 1.97 12.82 -13.51
C LEU A 156 1.28 13.25 -14.82
N GLY A 157 0.77 14.49 -14.90
CA GLY A 157 0.03 14.99 -16.07
C GLY A 157 -1.37 14.41 -16.23
N LEU A 158 -1.94 13.83 -15.18
CA LEU A 158 -3.25 13.15 -15.17
C LEU A 158 -4.40 14.13 -14.87
N HIS A 159 -4.44 15.20 -15.65
CA HIS A 159 -5.35 16.34 -15.43
C HIS A 159 -6.82 16.01 -15.65
N GLU A 160 -7.14 14.92 -16.35
CA GLU A 160 -8.51 14.43 -16.51
C GLU A 160 -9.21 14.12 -15.18
N HIS A 161 -8.44 13.91 -14.11
CA HIS A 161 -8.94 13.60 -12.77
C HIS A 161 -9.02 14.82 -11.84
N ASP A 162 -8.50 15.99 -12.24
CA ASP A 162 -8.40 17.18 -11.39
C ASP A 162 -9.77 17.64 -10.85
N ASN A 163 -10.82 17.52 -11.67
CA ASN A 163 -12.19 17.90 -11.31
C ASN A 163 -12.75 17.09 -10.13
N LEU A 164 -12.26 15.88 -9.89
CA LEU A 164 -12.69 15.05 -8.76
C LEU A 164 -12.22 15.62 -7.41
N LEU A 165 -11.15 16.43 -7.43
CA LEU A 165 -10.60 17.07 -6.24
C LEU A 165 -11.22 18.45 -5.97
N THR A 166 -12.01 18.99 -6.91
CA THR A 166 -12.68 20.28 -6.76
C THR A 166 -13.60 20.30 -5.53
N GLY A 167 -13.50 21.37 -4.74
CA GLY A 167 -14.30 21.54 -3.52
C GLY A 167 -13.79 20.76 -2.29
N LEU A 168 -12.74 19.94 -2.44
CA LEU A 168 -12.11 19.28 -1.30
C LEU A 168 -11.31 20.28 -0.46
N LYS A 169 -11.55 20.27 0.86
CA LYS A 169 -10.85 21.16 1.80
C LYS A 169 -9.48 20.60 2.17
N ILE A 170 -8.43 21.29 1.74
CA ILE A 170 -7.04 21.05 2.17
C ILE A 170 -6.81 21.73 3.53
N SER A 171 -6.04 21.10 4.43
CA SER A 171 -5.64 21.72 5.71
C SER A 171 -4.47 22.70 5.53
N LYS A 172 -4.44 23.77 6.34
CA LYS A 172 -3.44 24.85 6.25
C LYS A 172 -1.99 24.40 6.48
N GLY A 173 -1.75 23.44 7.38
CA GLY A 173 -0.41 22.99 7.75
C GLY A 173 0.31 22.25 6.62
N TYR A 174 1.64 22.26 6.62
CA TYR A 174 2.43 21.56 5.60
C TYR A 174 2.70 20.11 5.99
N SER A 175 2.42 19.18 5.08
CA SER A 175 2.79 17.76 5.23
C SER A 175 4.02 17.44 4.35
N CYS A 176 4.83 16.44 4.69
CA CYS A 176 5.85 15.95 3.75
C CYS A 176 5.20 15.08 2.68
N LEU A 177 5.69 15.22 1.44
CA LEU A 177 5.26 14.36 0.34
C LEU A 177 5.59 12.90 0.68
N ASP A 178 6.85 12.62 1.01
CA ASP A 178 7.30 11.35 1.58
C ASP A 178 7.67 11.49 3.06
N PRO A 179 6.94 10.88 4.01
CA PRO A 179 7.28 10.92 5.43
C PRO A 179 8.49 10.06 5.81
N LYS A 180 8.93 9.12 4.95
CA LYS A 180 10.14 8.28 5.17
C LYS A 180 11.43 9.10 5.03
N LEU A 181 11.37 10.20 4.29
CA LEU A 181 12.53 11.03 3.98
C LEU A 181 12.65 12.25 4.91
N PRO A 182 13.87 12.80 5.08
CA PRO A 182 14.07 14.02 5.85
C PRO A 182 13.15 15.16 5.40
N LYS A 183 12.78 16.04 6.34
CA LYS A 183 11.92 17.22 6.08
C LYS A 183 12.68 18.34 5.34
N LYS A 184 13.39 18.01 4.26
CA LYS A 184 14.15 18.93 3.40
C LYS A 184 13.52 18.97 2.01
N GLY A 185 13.43 20.14 1.39
CA GLY A 185 12.85 20.27 0.05
C GLY A 185 11.97 21.50 -0.11
N LYS A 186 11.55 21.75 -1.36
CA LYS A 186 10.76 22.93 -1.75
C LYS A 186 9.33 22.81 -1.24
N ILE A 187 8.72 23.95 -0.93
CA ILE A 187 7.31 24.00 -0.59
C ILE A 187 6.48 24.10 -1.86
N ASN A 188 5.49 23.22 -2.00
CA ASN A 188 4.40 23.37 -2.95
C ASN A 188 3.22 24.03 -2.21
N GLU A 189 2.96 25.29 -2.56
CA GLU A 189 1.94 26.11 -1.90
C GLU A 189 0.51 25.66 -2.19
N ARG A 190 0.25 25.16 -3.41
CA ARG A 190 -1.06 24.70 -3.86
C ARG A 190 -1.57 23.54 -3.00
N TRP A 191 -0.74 22.54 -2.80
CA TRP A 191 -1.09 21.33 -2.03
C TRP A 191 -0.62 21.37 -0.57
N LYS A 192 0.03 22.45 -0.13
CA LYS A 192 0.61 22.56 1.23
C LYS A 192 1.49 21.35 1.55
N LEU A 193 2.38 21.03 0.63
CA LEU A 193 3.34 19.93 0.77
C LEU A 193 4.77 20.46 0.79
N ARG A 194 5.61 19.83 1.61
CA ARG A 194 7.05 19.86 1.42
C ARG A 194 7.44 18.73 0.48
N VAL A 195 7.87 19.10 -0.72
CA VAL A 195 8.32 18.18 -1.77
C VAL A 195 9.76 17.78 -1.45
N ASN A 196 9.91 16.68 -0.73
CA ASN A 196 11.18 16.14 -0.25
C ASN A 196 11.71 14.95 -1.06
N ILE A 197 11.07 14.66 -2.19
CA ILE A 197 11.52 13.73 -3.24
C ILE A 197 11.07 14.27 -4.59
N LYS A 198 11.86 14.02 -5.65
CA LYS A 198 11.48 14.34 -7.02
C LYS A 198 10.59 13.22 -7.57
N ILE A 199 9.44 13.60 -8.12
CA ILE A 199 8.56 12.69 -8.88
C ILE A 199 8.78 13.03 -10.36
N ASP A 200 9.30 12.06 -11.12
CA ASP A 200 9.78 12.24 -12.48
C ASP A 200 9.38 11.08 -13.40
N PRO A 201 8.16 11.12 -13.97
CA PRO A 201 7.62 10.03 -14.78
C PRO A 201 8.45 9.71 -16.03
N GLU A 202 9.15 10.70 -16.58
CA GLU A 202 10.02 10.54 -17.75
C GLU A 202 11.19 9.57 -17.50
N GLN A 203 11.56 9.33 -16.23
CA GLN A 203 12.60 8.37 -15.87
C GLN A 203 12.08 6.95 -15.74
N TRP A 204 10.77 6.75 -15.54
CA TRP A 204 10.19 5.42 -15.37
C TRP A 204 9.74 4.81 -16.70
N ALA A 205 9.46 5.65 -17.70
CA ALA A 205 9.05 5.22 -19.04
C ALA A 205 10.22 4.85 -19.98
N ARG A 206 11.45 4.75 -19.43
CA ARG A 206 12.66 4.34 -20.15
C ARG A 206 13.03 2.91 -19.77
#